data_AF-A0A821A6Q5-F1
#
_entry.id   AF-A0A821A6Q5-F1
#
_cell.length_a   1.000
_cell.length_b   1.000
_cell.length_c   1.000
_cell.angle_alpha   90.00
_cell.angle_beta   90.00
_cell.angle_gamma   90.00
#
_symmetry.space_group_name_H-M   'P 1'
#
loop_
_entity.id
_entity.type
_entity.pdbx_description
1 polymer ?
#
loop_
_entity_poly.entity_id
_entity_poly.type
_entity_poly.pdbx_seq_one_letter_code
_entity_poly.pdbx_strand_id
1 'polypeptide(L)' 'IKQFEERLTNPNADFHEANGSISKIKLMHQKEKYAYAENDDLHVQIAHLPYKSDNQDVQFVFTIILPRKDVSFDEVE' A
#
# COMPACT_ATOMS: atom_id res chain seq x y z
N ILE A 1 4.16 3.21 15.61
CA ILE A 1 4.12 3.32 14.14
C ILE A 1 4.48 4.73 13.79
N LYS A 2 5.27 4.90 12.74
CA LYS A 2 5.63 6.24 12.32
C LYS A 2 4.51 6.76 11.45
N GLN A 3 3.96 7.89 11.86
CA GLN A 3 3.00 8.61 11.05
C GLN A 3 3.70 9.08 9.77
N PHE A 4 3.00 9.03 8.64
CA PHE A 4 3.48 9.62 7.40
C PHE A 4 3.67 11.14 7.59
N GLU A 5 4.80 11.66 7.16
CA GLU A 5 5.05 13.10 7.23
C GLU A 5 4.30 13.80 6.09
N GLU A 6 3.38 14.71 6.44
CA GLU A 6 2.52 15.37 5.46
C GLU A 6 3.31 16.12 4.37
N ARG A 7 4.47 16.70 4.73
CA ARG A 7 5.38 17.38 3.78
C ARG A 7 5.94 16.47 2.69
N LEU A 8 5.90 15.14 2.87
CA LEU A 8 6.35 14.15 1.90
C LEU A 8 5.19 13.62 1.03
N THR A 9 3.96 14.06 1.29
CA THR A 9 2.82 13.72 0.46
C THR A 9 2.91 14.46 -0.87
N ASN A 10 2.94 13.73 -1.98
CA ASN A 10 2.80 14.30 -3.31
C ASN A 10 1.31 14.60 -3.56
N PRO A 11 0.89 15.86 -3.75
CA PRO A 11 -0.51 16.20 -3.90
C PRO A 11 -1.11 15.87 -5.29
N ASN A 12 -0.29 15.48 -6.27
CA ASN A 12 -0.69 15.33 -7.67
C ASN A 12 0.00 14.14 -8.36
N ALA A 13 0.11 13.01 -7.66
CA ALA A 13 0.71 11.79 -8.18
C ALA A 13 -0.23 11.11 -9.21
N ASP A 14 0.36 10.47 -10.22
CA ASP A 14 -0.38 9.63 -11.16
C ASP A 14 -0.78 8.30 -10.50
N PHE A 15 -2.04 7.93 -10.66
CA PHE A 15 -2.58 6.62 -10.32
C PHE A 15 -3.14 5.98 -11.59
N HIS A 16 -2.68 4.77 -11.91
CA HIS A 16 -3.12 4.03 -13.09
C HIS A 16 -4.32 3.16 -12.72
N GLU A 17 -5.48 3.47 -13.28
CA GLU A 17 -6.71 2.72 -13.03
C GLU A 17 -6.79 1.47 -13.91
N ALA A 18 -7.60 0.49 -13.48
CA ALA A 18 -7.79 -0.77 -14.21
C ALA A 18 -8.34 -0.57 -15.64
N ASN A 19 -9.11 0.50 -15.87
CA ASN A 19 -9.62 0.86 -17.20
C ASN A 19 -8.57 1.53 -18.11
N GLY A 20 -7.31 1.64 -17.67
CA GLY A 20 -6.21 2.26 -18.39
C GLY A 20 -6.14 3.80 -18.30
N SER A 21 -7.10 4.43 -17.61
CA SER A 21 -7.07 5.87 -17.36
C SER A 21 -6.05 6.23 -16.27
N ILE A 22 -5.68 7.51 -16.22
CA ILE A 22 -4.78 8.05 -15.21
C ILE A 22 -5.53 9.12 -14.42
N SER A 23 -5.62 8.93 -13.11
CA SER A 23 -6.17 9.90 -12.17
C SER A 23 -5.08 10.52 -11.30
N LYS A 24 -5.35 11.74 -10.81
CA LYS A 24 -4.44 12.46 -9.91
C LYS A 24 -4.85 12.24 -8.46
N ILE A 25 -3.93 11.75 -7.64
CA ILE A 25 -4.16 11.45 -6.23
C ILE A 25 -3.15 12.13 -5.31
N LYS A 26 -3.52 12.24 -4.03
CA LYS A 26 -2.58 12.57 -2.94
C LYS A 26 -1.88 11.29 -2.49
N LEU A 27 -0.59 11.16 -2.81
CA LEU A 27 0.21 9.97 -2.52
C LEU A 27 1.17 10.24 -1.36
N MET A 28 1.03 9.48 -0.27
CA MET A 28 1.90 9.56 0.89
C MET A 28 3.24 8.84 0.64
N HIS A 29 4.34 9.38 1.18
CA HIS A 29 5.66 8.75 1.12
C HIS A 29 6.28 8.60 2.52
N GLN A 30 6.96 7.49 2.75
CA GLN A 30 7.82 7.27 3.91
C GLN A 30 8.90 6.24 3.58
N LYS A 31 9.96 6.20 4.39
CA LYS A 31 10.97 5.15 4.36
C LYS A 31 11.16 4.61 5.76
N GLU A 32 10.66 3.40 6.00
CA GLU A 32 10.74 2.71 7.29
C GLU A 32 10.87 1.20 7.11
N LYS A 33 11.16 0.48 8.20
CA LYS A 33 11.19 -0.98 8.21
C LYS A 33 9.79 -1.55 8.43
N TYR A 34 9.26 -2.24 7.43
CA TYR A 34 7.99 -2.96 7.48
C TYR A 34 8.19 -4.43 7.14
N ALA A 35 7.27 -5.28 7.61
CA ALA A 35 7.18 -6.64 7.07
C ALA A 35 6.70 -6.54 5.62
N TYR A 36 7.47 -7.16 4.73
CA TYR A 36 7.27 -7.14 3.29
C TYR A 36 7.53 -8.54 2.75
N ALA A 37 6.71 -8.96 1.80
CA ALA A 37 6.86 -10.23 1.09
C ALA A 37 6.51 -10.05 -0.38
N GLU A 38 7.06 -10.93 -1.21
CA GLU A 38 6.62 -11.10 -2.59
C GLU A 38 6.11 -12.53 -2.72
N ASN A 39 5.01 -12.70 -3.45
CA ASN A 39 4.50 -14.01 -3.82
C ASN A 39 4.60 -14.14 -5.33
N ASP A 40 5.54 -14.95 -5.79
CA ASP A 40 5.78 -15.14 -7.22
C ASP A 40 4.66 -15.94 -7.89
N ASP A 41 4.05 -16.89 -7.20
CA ASP A 41 2.95 -17.70 -7.76
C ASP A 41 1.71 -16.84 -8.08
N LEU A 42 1.44 -15.84 -7.24
CA LEU A 42 0.34 -14.90 -7.41
C LEU A 42 0.78 -13.58 -8.06
N HIS A 43 2.06 -13.43 -8.39
CA HIS A 43 2.65 -12.19 -8.93
C HIS A 43 2.25 -10.93 -8.13
N VAL A 44 2.31 -10.98 -6.80
CA VAL A 44 1.93 -9.85 -5.93
C VAL A 44 3.04 -9.45 -4.95
N GLN A 45 2.98 -8.18 -4.53
CA GLN A 45 3.76 -7.63 -3.43
C GLN A 45 2.85 -7.40 -2.23
N ILE A 46 3.33 -7.74 -1.03
CA ILE A 46 2.55 -7.65 0.21
C ILE A 46 3.32 -6.83 1.23
N ALA A 47 2.67 -5.83 1.84
CA ALA A 47 3.24 -5.02 2.92
C ALA A 47 2.30 -4.96 4.12
N HIS A 48 2.85 -5.12 5.32
CA HIS A 48 2.10 -5.01 6.58
C HIS A 48 2.45 -3.73 7.32
N LEU A 49 1.46 -2.86 7.46
CA LEU A 49 1.54 -1.61 8.20
C LEU A 49 0.85 -1.81 9.55
N PRO A 50 1.59 -1.97 10.66
CA PRO A 50 0.96 -2.11 11.96
C PRO A 50 0.20 -0.83 12.32
N TYR A 51 -0.85 -0.97 13.14
CA TYR A 51 -1.61 0.10 13.77
C TYR A 51 -1.51 -0.05 15.29
N LYS A 52 -1.13 1.02 15.99
CA LYS A 52 -1.13 1.08 17.45
C LYS A 52 -2.43 1.75 17.85
N SER A 53 -3.23 1.06 18.65
CA SER A 53 -4.34 1.67 19.36
C SER A 53 -3.82 2.07 20.73
N ASP A 54 -3.97 3.35 21.10
CA ASP A 54 -3.57 3.83 22.43
C ASP A 54 -4.52 3.32 23.52
N ASN A 55 -5.69 2.77 23.15
CA ASN A 55 -6.79 2.44 24.05
C ASN A 55 -7.26 0.98 23.99
N GLN A 56 -6.55 0.08 23.30
CA GLN A 56 -6.96 -1.32 23.18
C GLN A 56 -5.76 -2.26 23.21
N ASP A 57 -5.88 -3.39 23.92
CA ASP A 57 -4.92 -4.51 23.93
C ASP A 57 -4.79 -5.24 22.57
N VAL A 58 -5.41 -4.70 21.52
CA VAL A 58 -5.50 -5.29 20.19
C VAL A 58 -4.53 -4.59 19.25
N GLN A 59 -3.63 -5.36 18.64
CA GLN A 59 -2.78 -4.89 17.55
C GLN A 59 -3.50 -5.09 16.23
N PHE A 60 -3.74 -4.01 15.49
CA PHE A 60 -4.27 -4.07 14.14
C PHE A 60 -3.12 -4.01 13.14
N VAL A 61 -3.30 -4.62 11.97
CA VAL A 61 -2.37 -4.53 10.85
C VAL A 61 -3.17 -4.20 9.61
N PHE A 62 -2.74 -3.17 8.89
CA PHE A 62 -3.23 -2.86 7.56
C PHE A 62 -2.34 -3.58 6.54
N THR A 63 -2.93 -4.54 5.84
CA THR A 63 -2.24 -5.33 4.81
C THR A 63 -2.53 -4.74 3.44
N ILE A 64 -1.46 -4.40 2.72
CA ILE A 64 -1.51 -3.94 1.34
C ILE A 64 -1.08 -5.11 0.46
N ILE A 65 -1.92 -5.47 -0.51
CA ILE A 65 -1.61 -6.43 -1.57
C ILE A 65 -1.61 -5.66 -2.87
N LEU A 66 -0.49 -5.69 -3.60
CA LEU A 66 -0.30 -4.97 -4.84
C LEU A 66 0.06 -5.95 -5.96
N PRO A 67 -0.81 -6.11 -6.97
CA PRO A 67 -0.49 -6.88 -8.17
C PRO A 67 0.72 -6.30 -8.91
N ARG A 68 1.59 -7.17 -9.45
CA ARG A 68 2.62 -6.75 -10.40
C ARG A 68 1.96 -6.38 -11.74
N LYS A 69 2.69 -5.65 -12.59
CA LYS A 69 2.15 -5.06 -13.85
C LYS A 69 1.58 -6.07 -14.84
N ASP A 70 1.95 -7.33 -14.70
CA ASP A 70 1.58 -8.45 -15.55
C ASP A 70 0.31 -9.19 -15.08
N VAL A 71 -0.27 -8.82 -13.94
CA VAL A 71 -1.45 -9.46 -13.38
C VAL A 71 -2.56 -8.45 -13.12
N SER A 72 -3.78 -8.81 -13.52
CA SER A 72 -4.97 -8.01 -13.27
C SER A 72 -5.43 -8.17 -11.84
N PHE A 73 -6.07 -7.14 -11.27
CA PHE A 73 -6.57 -7.20 -9.90
C PHE A 73 -7.58 -8.36 -9.71
N ASP A 74 -8.41 -8.61 -10.72
CA ASP A 74 -9.45 -9.66 -10.71
C ASP A 74 -8.87 -11.09 -10.62
N GLU A 75 -7.58 -11.29 -10.92
CA GLU A 75 -6.90 -12.58 -10.79
C GLU A 75 -6.37 -12.84 -9.37
N VAL A 76 -6.37 -11.81 -8.50
CA VAL A 76 -5.84 -11.84 -7.13
C VAL A 76 -6.95 -11.91 -6.08
N GLU A 77 -8.16 -11.42 -6.38
CA GLU A 77 -9.35 -11.41 -5.50
C GLU A 77 -10.09 -12.76 -5.44
#